data_AF-A0A7S3TRI5-F1
#
_entry.id   AF-A0A7S3TRI5-F1
#
_cell.length_a   1.000
_cell.length_b   1.000
_cell.length_c   1.000
_cell.angle_alpha   90.00
_cell.angle_beta   90.00
_cell.angle_gamma   90.00
#
_symmetry.space_group_name_H-M   'P 1'
#
loop_
_entity.id
_entity.type
_entity.pdbx_description
1 polymer ?
#
loop_
_entity_poly.entity_id
_entity_poly.type
_entity_poly.pdbx_seq_one_letter_code
_entity_poly.pdbx_strand_id
1 'polypeptide(L)'
;MMFGVNTWSILFTLAALLASGELWTTIAFLKLNPAAFMDNVTIAITSATGQLFIFYTIKRFGPVAFTIIMTTRQIFSMVISNFAFGHSLGISGWAAASVVFATLFYRVYRSAKSRKG
;
A
#
# COMPACT_ATOMS: atom_id res chain seq x y z
N MET A 1 8.32 -4.98 15.85
CA MET A 1 8.27 -4.94 14.38
C MET A 1 7.96 -3.55 13.85
N MET A 2 6.88 -2.88 14.28
CA MET A 2 6.48 -1.57 13.76
C MET A 2 7.51 -0.44 13.93
N PHE A 3 8.13 -0.32 15.11
CA PHE A 3 9.20 0.65 15.35
C PHE A 3 10.38 0.46 14.38
N GLY A 4 10.89 -0.76 14.25
CA GLY A 4 12.01 -1.06 13.35
C GLY A 4 11.73 -0.71 11.89
N VAL A 5 10.54 -1.03 11.37
CA VAL A 5 10.17 -0.69 9.98
C VAL A 5 10.14 0.83 9.79
N ASN A 6 9.57 1.58 10.72
CA ASN A 6 9.51 3.05 10.62
C ASN A 6 10.89 3.70 10.79
N THR A 7 11.75 3.18 11.68
CA THR A 7 13.14 3.68 11.83
C THR A 7 13.95 3.47 10.55
N TRP A 8 13.92 2.27 9.97
CA TRP A 8 14.61 1.99 8.70
C TRP A 8 14.03 2.81 7.54
N SER A 9 12.70 2.99 7.50
CA SER A 9 12.05 3.85 6.50
C SER A 9 12.54 5.29 6.57
N ILE A 10 12.71 5.85 7.77
CA ILE A 10 13.24 7.20 7.97
C ILE A 10 14.69 7.28 7.48
N LEU A 11 15.53 6.31 7.86
CA LEU A 11 16.94 6.26 7.45
C LEU A 11 17.08 6.21 5.93
N PHE A 12 16.35 5.32 5.26
CA PHE A 12 16.42 5.19 3.80
C PHE A 12 15.85 6.41 3.08
N THR A 13 14.74 6.98 3.57
CA THR A 13 14.15 8.18 2.97
C THR A 13 15.07 9.39 3.11
N LEU A 14 15.70 9.57 4.28
CA LEU A 14 16.69 10.63 4.50
C LEU A 14 17.93 10.43 3.63
N ALA A 15 18.46 9.21 3.53
CA ALA A 15 19.59 8.92 2.66
C ALA A 15 19.28 9.22 1.19
N ALA A 16 18.08 8.85 0.72
CA ALA A 16 17.63 9.14 -0.64
C ALA A 16 17.47 10.65 -0.90
N LEU A 17 16.93 11.40 0.06
CA LEU A 17 16.80 12.86 0.00
C LEU A 17 18.16 13.58 0.00
N LEU A 18 19.12 13.06 0.77
CA LEU A 18 20.49 13.58 0.80
C LEU A 18 21.22 13.27 -0.51
N ALA A 19 21.06 12.07 -1.07
CA ALA A 19 21.67 11.67 -2.33
C ALA A 19 21.12 12.43 -3.54
N SER A 20 19.82 12.76 -3.53
CA SER A 20 19.18 13.57 -4.58
C SER A 20 19.41 15.08 -4.42
N GLY A 21 19.81 15.55 -3.24
CA GLY A 21 20.02 16.98 -2.95
C GLY A 21 18.71 17.78 -2.76
N GLU A 22 17.56 17.13 -2.79
CA GLU A 22 16.22 17.76 -2.73
C GLU A 22 15.75 18.09 -1.30
N LEU A 23 16.56 17.78 -0.29
CA LEU A 23 16.18 18.02 1.11
C LEU A 23 15.93 19.51 1.38
N TRP A 24 16.83 20.38 0.89
CA TRP A 24 16.72 21.82 1.11
C TRP A 24 15.59 22.46 0.31
N THR A 25 15.36 22.00 -0.92
CA THR A 25 14.28 22.49 -1.78
C THR A 25 12.91 22.12 -1.21
N THR A 26 12.76 20.92 -0.68
CA THR A 26 11.53 20.45 -0.03
C THR A 26 11.20 21.27 1.22
N ILE A 27 12.20 21.56 2.07
CA ILE A 27 12.00 22.39 3.27
C ILE A 27 11.60 23.82 2.90
N ALA A 28 12.24 24.42 1.88
CA ALA A 28 11.87 25.74 1.40
C ALA A 28 10.43 25.78 0.84
N PHE A 29 10.03 24.74 0.09
CA PHE A 29 8.68 24.60 -0.44
C PHE A 29 7.61 24.50 0.66
N LEU A 30 7.87 23.69 1.69
CA LEU A 30 6.95 23.54 2.83
C LEU A 30 6.81 24.82 3.66
N LYS A 31 7.88 25.62 3.77
CA LYS A 31 7.81 26.94 4.42
C LYS A 31 6.99 27.94 3.62
N LEU A 32 7.06 27.88 2.28
CA LEU A 32 6.33 28.78 1.40
C LEU A 32 4.84 28.42 1.29
N ASN A 33 4.50 27.13 1.42
CA ASN A 33 3.14 26.61 1.26
C ASN A 33 2.65 25.91 2.53
N PRO A 34 2.12 26.65 3.53
CA PRO A 34 1.63 26.05 4.77
C PRO A 34 0.45 25.09 4.57
N ALA A 35 -0.35 25.26 3.51
CA ALA A 35 -1.41 24.32 3.13
C ALA A 35 -0.84 22.93 2.80
N ALA A 36 0.23 22.86 2.00
CA ALA A 36 0.88 21.61 1.65
C ALA A 36 1.48 20.90 2.88
N PHE A 37 1.95 21.67 3.87
CA PHE A 37 2.40 21.11 5.14
C PHE A 37 1.24 20.48 5.93
N MET A 38 0.06 21.11 5.96
CA MET A 38 -1.13 20.53 6.60
C MET A 38 -1.64 19.27 5.89
N ASP A 39 -1.62 19.25 4.56
CA ASP A 39 -1.96 18.04 3.81
C ASP A 39 -0.97 16.89 4.11
N ASN A 40 0.33 17.20 4.17
CA ASN A 40 1.35 16.23 4.53
C ASN A 40 1.16 15.66 5.95
N VAL A 41 0.82 16.50 6.93
CA VAL A 41 0.51 16.05 8.30
C VAL A 41 -0.74 15.18 8.32
N THR A 42 -1.79 15.56 7.57
CA THR A 42 -3.04 14.80 7.50
C THR A 42 -2.81 13.42 6.89
N ILE A 43 -2.03 13.34 5.81
CA ILE A 43 -1.61 12.09 5.19
C ILE A 43 -0.76 11.28 6.16
N ALA A 44 0.16 11.90 6.91
CA ALA A 44 1.00 11.21 7.88
C ALA A 44 0.18 10.58 9.01
N ILE A 45 -0.80 11.30 9.58
CA ILE A 45 -1.70 10.77 10.62
C ILE A 45 -2.53 9.61 10.07
N THR A 46 -3.12 9.80 8.89
CA THR A 46 -3.92 8.77 8.23
C THR A 46 -3.09 7.51 7.93
N SER A 47 -1.85 7.70 7.47
CA SER A 47 -0.90 6.62 7.20
C SER A 47 -0.50 5.88 8.48
N ALA A 48 -0.18 6.60 9.56
CA ALA A 48 0.15 6.01 10.86
C ALA A 48 -0.99 5.15 11.40
N THR A 49 -2.23 5.67 11.35
CA THR A 49 -3.44 4.92 11.73
C THR A 49 -3.63 3.69 10.83
N GLY A 50 -3.45 3.83 9.53
CA GLY A 50 -3.50 2.70 8.58
C GLY A 50 -2.46 1.61 8.89
N GLN A 51 -1.23 2.00 9.20
CA GLN A 51 -0.17 1.08 9.59
C GLN A 51 -0.52 0.31 10.88
N LEU A 52 -1.18 0.94 11.86
CA LEU A 52 -1.66 0.25 13.06
C LEU A 52 -2.67 -0.85 12.71
N PHE A 53 -3.63 -0.57 11.84
CA PHE A 53 -4.60 -1.56 11.37
C PHE A 53 -3.94 -2.73 10.61
N ILE A 54 -2.93 -2.43 9.79
CA ILE A 54 -2.15 -3.46 9.08
C ILE A 54 -1.47 -4.39 10.09
N PHE A 55 -0.73 -3.82 11.04
CA PHE A 55 -0.03 -4.61 12.06
C PHE A 55 -1.00 -5.43 12.92
N TYR A 56 -2.13 -4.83 13.30
CA TYR A 56 -3.18 -5.53 14.04
C TYR A 56 -3.74 -6.73 13.26
N THR A 57 -4.03 -6.54 11.98
CA THR A 57 -4.56 -7.58 11.09
C THR A 57 -3.57 -8.72 10.91
N ILE A 58 -2.28 -8.40 10.68
CA ILE A 58 -1.22 -9.41 10.57
C ILE A 58 -1.07 -10.20 11.87
N LYS A 59 -1.10 -9.52 13.03
CA LYS A 59 -0.97 -10.18 14.33
C LYS A 59 -2.13 -11.13 14.62
N ARG A 60 -3.36 -10.77 14.22
CA ARG A 60 -4.58 -11.55 14.54
C ARG A 60 -4.92 -12.63 13.50
N PHE A 61 -4.77 -12.34 12.22
CA PHE A 61 -5.18 -13.24 11.12
C PHE A 61 -4.02 -13.82 10.32
N GLY A 62 -2.80 -13.37 10.61
CA GLY A 62 -1.60 -13.75 9.89
C GLY A 62 -1.36 -12.93 8.61
N PRO A 63 -0.14 -12.99 8.06
CA PRO A 63 0.25 -12.23 6.87
C PRO A 63 -0.46 -12.66 5.58
N VAL A 64 -0.92 -13.92 5.51
CA VAL A 64 -1.63 -14.45 4.33
C VAL A 64 -3.02 -13.80 4.19
N ALA A 65 -3.78 -13.72 5.29
CA ALA A 65 -5.08 -13.07 5.30
C ALA A 65 -4.96 -11.57 4.97
N PHE A 66 -3.95 -10.90 5.54
CA PHE A 66 -3.66 -9.49 5.21
C PHE A 66 -3.40 -9.29 3.71
N THR A 67 -2.59 -10.15 3.10
CA THR A 67 -2.30 -10.08 1.65
C THR A 67 -3.56 -10.25 0.81
N ILE A 68 -4.45 -11.18 1.18
CA ILE A 68 -5.72 -11.41 0.48
C ILE A 68 -6.63 -10.18 0.59
N ILE A 69 -6.73 -9.57 1.78
CA ILE A 69 -7.54 -8.36 1.99
C ILE A 69 -7.02 -7.19 1.12
N MET A 70 -5.71 -6.95 1.13
CA MET A 70 -5.11 -5.84 0.36
C MET A 70 -5.25 -6.01 -1.16
N THR A 71 -5.01 -7.21 -1.66
CA THR A 71 -5.14 -7.52 -3.10
C THR A 71 -6.59 -7.42 -3.55
N THR A 72 -7.52 -7.96 -2.77
CA THR A 72 -8.97 -7.83 -3.03
C THR A 72 -9.37 -6.34 -3.11
N ARG A 73 -8.93 -5.52 -2.16
CA ARG A 73 -9.19 -4.07 -2.16
C ARG A 73 -8.64 -3.39 -3.42
N GLN A 74 -7.41 -3.73 -3.83
CA GLN A 74 -6.78 -3.17 -5.04
C GLN A 74 -7.54 -3.54 -6.32
N ILE A 75 -7.99 -4.79 -6.44
CA ILE A 75 -8.77 -5.26 -7.60
C ILE A 75 -10.09 -4.51 -7.69
N PHE A 76 -10.82 -4.37 -6.58
CA PHE A 76 -12.06 -3.59 -6.58
C PHE A 76 -11.82 -2.14 -7.01
N SER A 77 -10.79 -1.49 -6.48
CA SER A 77 -10.43 -0.12 -6.88
C SER A 77 -10.08 -0.03 -8.37
N MET A 78 -9.38 -1.03 -8.91
CA MET A 78 -9.00 -1.09 -10.32
C MET A 78 -10.23 -1.26 -11.23
N VAL A 79 -11.13 -2.18 -10.88
CA VAL A 79 -12.37 -2.43 -11.61
C VAL A 79 -13.27 -1.19 -11.58
N ILE A 80 -13.49 -0.61 -10.39
CA ILE A 80 -14.30 0.61 -10.22
C ILE A 80 -13.70 1.78 -11.00
N SER A 81 -12.39 1.97 -10.94
CA SER A 81 -11.70 3.02 -11.72
C SER A 81 -11.93 2.84 -13.22
N ASN A 82 -11.82 1.61 -13.74
CA ASN A 82 -12.05 1.37 -15.15
C ASN A 82 -13.49 1.68 -15.60
N PHE A 83 -14.47 1.33 -14.76
CA PHE A 83 -15.87 1.70 -15.01
C PHE A 83 -16.09 3.22 -14.95
N ALA A 84 -15.47 3.91 -13.98
CA ALA A 84 -15.65 5.34 -13.79
C ALA A 84 -14.98 6.20 -14.88
N PHE A 85 -13.82 5.80 -15.40
CA PHE A 85 -13.06 6.55 -16.40
C PHE A 85 -13.33 6.13 -17.85
N GLY A 86 -14.24 5.17 -18.09
CA GLY A 86 -14.69 4.79 -19.43
C GLY A 86 -13.59 4.19 -20.34
N HIS A 87 -12.43 3.83 -19.80
CA HIS A 87 -11.38 3.19 -20.57
C HIS A 87 -11.72 1.72 -20.81
N SER A 88 -11.58 1.26 -22.05
CA SER A 88 -11.75 -0.16 -22.35
C SER A 88 -10.49 -0.89 -21.90
N LEU A 89 -10.61 -1.81 -20.93
CA LEU A 89 -9.52 -2.70 -20.56
C LEU A 89 -9.15 -3.51 -21.81
N GLY A 90 -7.99 -3.20 -22.39
CA GLY A 90 -7.43 -4.01 -23.47
C GLY A 90 -7.27 -5.46 -23.04
N ILE A 91 -7.05 -6.36 -24.01
CA ILE A 91 -6.92 -7.81 -23.79
C ILE A 91 -5.87 -8.13 -22.70
N SER A 92 -4.80 -7.33 -22.60
CA SER A 92 -3.77 -7.44 -21.56
C SER A 92 -4.30 -7.17 -20.14
N GLY A 93 -5.26 -6.25 -19.97
CA GLY A 93 -5.89 -5.94 -18.68
C GLY A 93 -6.77 -7.08 -18.17
N TRP A 94 -7.54 -7.70 -19.05
CA TRP A 94 -8.35 -8.88 -18.73
C TRP A 94 -7.50 -10.12 -18.44
N ALA A 95 -6.40 -10.30 -19.18
CA ALA A 95 -5.43 -11.35 -18.90
C ALA A 95 -4.77 -11.16 -17.52
N ALA A 96 -4.36 -9.94 -17.18
CA ALA A 96 -3.80 -9.61 -15.87
C ALA A 96 -4.80 -9.84 -14.73
N ALA A 97 -6.06 -9.42 -14.91
CA ALA A 97 -7.12 -9.67 -13.93
C ALA A 97 -7.31 -11.18 -13.68
N SER A 98 -7.33 -11.99 -14.73
CA SER A 98 -7.48 -13.45 -14.65
C SER A 98 -6.35 -14.10 -13.86
N VAL A 99 -5.10 -13.68 -14.09
CA VAL A 99 -3.91 -14.18 -13.36
C VAL A 99 -3.99 -13.82 -11.88
N VAL A 100 -4.41 -12.59 -11.55
CA VAL A 100 -4.54 -12.14 -10.15
C VAL A 100 -5.62 -12.94 -9.42
N PHE A 101 -6.79 -13.15 -10.05
CA PHE A 101 -7.86 -13.98 -9.48
C PHE A 101 -7.40 -15.42 -9.26
N ALA A 102 -6.74 -16.05 -10.25
CA ALA A 102 -6.21 -17.41 -10.11
C ALA A 102 -5.21 -17.51 -8.96
N THR A 103 -4.32 -16.53 -8.82
CA THR A 103 -3.32 -16.48 -7.74
C THR A 103 -3.96 -16.33 -6.36
N LEU A 104 -5.02 -15.52 -6.26
CA LEU A 104 -5.78 -15.35 -5.02
C LEU A 104 -6.48 -16.64 -4.60
N PHE A 105 -7.21 -17.27 -5.52
CA PHE A 105 -7.87 -18.56 -5.25
C PHE A 105 -6.86 -19.64 -4.85
N TYR A 106 -5.72 -19.72 -5.53
CA TYR A 106 -4.66 -20.65 -5.18
C TYR A 106 -4.09 -20.39 -3.77
N ARG A 107 -3.86 -19.12 -3.40
CA ARG A 107 -3.41 -18.76 -2.03
C ARG A 107 -4.43 -19.13 -0.96
N VAL A 108 -5.71 -18.87 -1.21
CA VAL A 108 -6.80 -19.23 -0.29
C VAL A 108 -6.84 -20.74 -0.10
N TYR A 109 -6.80 -21.51 -1.19
CA TYR A 109 -6.81 -22.97 -1.15
C TYR A 109 -5.62 -23.55 -0.37
N ARG A 110 -4.40 -23.06 -0.64
CA ARG A 110 -3.18 -23.47 0.08
C ARG A 110 -3.25 -23.12 1.57
N SER A 111 -3.74 -21.92 1.90
CA SER A 111 -3.90 -21.49 3.29
C SER A 111 -4.95 -22.31 4.04
N ALA A 112 -6.02 -22.74 3.37
CA ALA A 112 -7.03 -23.61 3.94
C ALA A 112 -6.50 -25.04 4.18
N LYS A 113 -5.69 -25.57 3.25
CA LYS A 113 -5.05 -26.89 3.38
C LYS A 113 -3.99 -26.91 4.50
N SER A 114 -3.22 -25.84 4.66
CA SER A 114 -2.21 -25.69 5.72
C SER A 114 -2.78 -25.64 7.14
N ARG A 115 -4.09 -25.38 7.33
CA ARG A 115 -4.73 -25.39 8.65
C ARG A 115 -5.31 -26.75 9.05
N LYS A 116 -5.35 -27.72 8.13
CA LYS A 116 -5.95 -29.06 8.34
C LYS A 116 -4.93 -30.18 8.57
N GLY A 117 -3.63 -29.89 8.51
CA GLY A 117 -2.54 -30.80 8.88
C GLY A 117 -1.74 -30.19 10.02
#